data_AF-A0A0E2LSZ9-F1
#
_entry.id   AF-A0A0E2LSZ9-F1
#
_cell.length_a   1.000
_cell.length_b   1.000
_cell.length_c   1.000
_cell.angle_alpha   90.00
_cell.angle_beta   90.00
_cell.angle_gamma   90.00
#
_symmetry.space_group_name_H-M   'P 1'
#
loop_
_entity.id
_entity.type
_entity.pdbx_description
1 polymer ?
#
loop_
_entity_poly.entity_id
_entity_poly.type
_entity_poly.pdbx_seq_one_letter_code
_entity_poly.pdbx_strand_id
1 'polypeptide(L)'
;MRPQNSNKGAKNDEEKVVSIDRVINIIYDECILNLKGKTLTNTQGTNKIIEVNQDEVKRITINNKVNQIKSQTIKEALRIVIEKKSVTRKEIFDTFLRRNSSGIVLILAEIPFIRKIDQPKITLELIEEEYEKFISNLKQH
;
A
#
# COMPACT_ATOMS: atom_id res chain seq x y z
N MET A 1 52.09 28.66 21.92
CA MET A 1 51.47 27.74 20.93
C MET A 1 50.49 26.80 21.62
N ARG A 2 49.18 27.04 21.50
CA ARG A 2 48.14 26.07 21.09
C ARG A 2 46.79 26.82 21.08
N PRO A 3 46.11 26.97 19.93
CA PRO A 3 44.80 27.61 19.89
C PRO A 3 43.72 26.63 20.32
N GLN A 4 42.83 27.06 21.21
CA GLN A 4 41.55 26.42 21.50
C GLN A 4 40.60 26.77 20.35
N ASN A 5 40.51 25.90 19.34
CA ASN A 5 39.59 26.06 18.24
C ASN A 5 38.19 25.60 18.66
N SER A 6 37.27 26.55 18.65
CA SER A 6 35.83 26.36 18.71
C SER A 6 35.35 25.42 17.59
N ASN A 7 34.57 24.41 17.94
CA ASN A 7 33.60 23.83 17.01
C ASN A 7 32.30 23.57 17.78
N LYS A 8 31.40 24.55 17.73
CA LYS A 8 29.97 24.34 17.93
C LYS A 8 29.54 23.40 16.81
N GLY A 9 29.36 22.13 17.16
CA GLY A 9 28.87 21.10 16.26
C GLY A 9 27.56 21.54 15.61
N ALA A 10 27.53 21.36 14.30
CA ALA A 10 26.45 21.65 13.39
C ALA A 10 25.08 21.20 13.94
N LYS A 11 24.08 22.04 13.75
CA LYS A 11 22.69 21.59 13.72
C LYS A 11 22.60 20.64 12.52
N ASN A 12 22.59 19.34 12.79
CA ASN A 12 22.17 18.37 11.81
C ASN A 12 20.65 18.57 11.70
N ASP A 13 20.23 19.26 10.63
CA ASP A 13 18.87 19.14 10.13
C ASP A 13 18.72 17.70 9.63
N GLU A 14 18.55 16.76 10.56
CA GLU A 14 18.25 15.37 10.26
C GLU A 14 16.89 15.35 9.58
N GLU A 15 16.94 15.21 8.27
CA GLU A 15 15.79 14.88 7.44
C GLU A 15 15.05 13.73 8.12
N LYS A 16 13.87 14.02 8.69
CA LYS A 16 13.12 13.07 9.51
C LYS A 16 12.69 11.92 8.62
N VAL A 17 13.48 10.85 8.56
CA VAL A 17 13.17 9.66 7.76
C VAL A 17 11.83 9.13 8.25
N VAL A 18 10.79 9.25 7.41
CA VAL A 18 9.46 8.76 7.75
C VAL A 18 9.54 7.24 7.74
N SER A 19 9.24 6.60 8.88
CA SER A 19 9.18 5.13 8.97
C SER A 19 8.18 4.58 7.93
N ILE A 20 8.54 3.47 7.28
CA ILE A 20 7.67 2.77 6.33
C ILE A 20 6.33 2.34 6.97
N ASP A 21 6.32 2.01 8.27
CA ASP A 21 5.09 1.72 9.01
C ASP A 21 4.13 2.93 8.99
N ARG A 22 4.68 4.12 9.22
CA ARG A 22 3.90 5.37 9.21
C ARG A 22 3.36 5.66 7.82
N VAL A 23 4.19 5.51 6.79
CA VAL A 23 3.78 5.68 5.39
C VAL A 23 2.63 4.73 5.04
N ILE A 24 2.77 3.43 5.36
CA ILE A 24 1.74 2.42 5.08
C ILE A 24 0.41 2.75 5.78
N ASN A 25 0.46 3.20 7.04
CA ASN A 25 -0.73 3.58 7.76
C ASN A 25 -1.43 4.79 7.11
N ILE A 26 -0.67 5.80 6.70
CA ILE A 26 -1.22 6.97 5.99
C ILE A 26 -1.87 6.54 4.67
N ILE A 27 -1.22 5.70 3.87
CA ILE A 27 -1.79 5.19 2.62
C ILE A 27 -3.07 4.41 2.88
N TYR A 28 -3.11 3.61 3.95
CA TYR A 28 -4.32 2.89 4.33
C TYR A 28 -5.47 3.85 4.64
N ASP A 29 -5.20 4.89 5.42
CA ASP A 29 -6.20 5.86 5.84
C ASP A 29 -6.70 6.73 4.68
N GLU A 30 -5.80 7.20 3.82
CA GLU A 30 -6.16 8.10 2.71
C GLU A 30 -6.73 7.36 1.50
N CYS A 31 -6.23 6.17 1.18
CA CYS A 31 -6.63 5.46 -0.03
C CYS A 31 -7.62 4.33 0.24
N ILE A 32 -7.42 3.54 1.30
CA ILE A 32 -8.13 2.27 1.48
C ILE A 32 -9.43 2.46 2.26
N LEU A 33 -9.45 3.26 3.33
CA LEU A 33 -10.69 3.58 4.07
C LEU A 33 -11.79 4.18 3.16
N ASN A 34 -11.37 4.94 2.15
CA ASN A 34 -12.26 5.59 1.19
C ASN A 34 -12.84 4.63 0.12
N LEU A 35 -12.53 3.33 0.17
CA LEU A 35 -13.08 2.34 -0.76
C LEU A 35 -14.49 1.86 -0.38
N LYS A 36 -15.01 2.23 0.80
CA LYS A 36 -16.36 1.79 1.22
C LYS A 36 -17.42 2.19 0.19
N GLY A 37 -18.20 1.22 -0.27
CA GLY A 37 -19.25 1.39 -1.27
C GLY A 37 -18.77 1.29 -2.72
N LYS A 38 -17.45 1.29 -2.99
CA LYS A 38 -16.92 1.11 -4.35
C LYS A 38 -17.11 -0.31 -4.86
N THR A 39 -17.26 -0.42 -6.18
CA THR A 39 -17.26 -1.70 -6.90
C THR A 39 -15.96 -1.83 -7.69
N LEU A 40 -15.12 -2.78 -7.30
CA LEU A 40 -13.84 -3.06 -7.94
C LEU A 40 -14.03 -4.17 -8.99
N THR A 41 -13.57 -3.96 -10.21
CA THR A 41 -13.80 -4.89 -11.33
C THR A 41 -12.50 -5.47 -11.86
N ASN A 42 -12.50 -6.76 -12.17
CA ASN A 42 -11.47 -7.39 -12.98
C ASN A 42 -12.10 -8.16 -14.14
N THR A 43 -11.27 -8.83 -14.95
CA THR A 43 -11.69 -9.65 -16.08
C THR A 43 -12.61 -10.82 -15.71
N GLN A 44 -12.62 -11.24 -14.43
CA GLN A 44 -13.48 -12.33 -13.96
C GLN A 44 -14.82 -11.81 -13.43
N GLY A 45 -14.88 -10.55 -12.97
CA GLY A 45 -16.10 -9.84 -12.61
C GLY A 45 -15.90 -8.85 -11.47
N THR A 46 -16.96 -8.60 -10.69
CA THR A 46 -17.02 -7.48 -9.75
C THR A 46 -16.87 -7.89 -8.29
N ASN A 47 -16.35 -6.98 -7.48
CA ASN A 47 -16.22 -7.08 -6.04
C ASN A 47 -16.70 -5.79 -5.40
N LYS A 48 -17.80 -5.85 -4.65
CA LYS A 48 -18.35 -4.68 -3.97
C LYS A 48 -17.77 -4.57 -2.56
N ILE A 49 -17.09 -3.47 -2.26
CA ILE A 49 -16.59 -3.18 -0.91
C ILE A 49 -17.76 -2.66 -0.08
N ILE A 50 -18.15 -3.40 0.95
CA ILE A 50 -19.32 -3.07 1.78
C ILE A 50 -18.94 -2.40 3.09
N GLU A 51 -17.75 -2.68 3.60
CA GLU A 51 -17.23 -2.10 4.84
C GLU A 51 -15.72 -2.01 4.76
N VAL A 52 -15.17 -0.89 5.26
CA VAL A 52 -13.74 -0.70 5.47
C VAL A 52 -13.59 -0.03 6.83
N ASN A 53 -12.76 -0.61 7.68
CA ASN A 53 -12.40 -0.04 8.98
C ASN A 53 -10.91 -0.30 9.26
N GLN A 54 -10.47 0.03 10.46
CA GLN A 54 -9.07 -0.13 10.86
C GLN A 54 -8.64 -1.61 10.99
N ASP A 55 -9.57 -2.53 11.20
CA ASP A 55 -9.30 -3.96 11.44
C ASP A 55 -9.44 -4.82 10.19
N GLU A 56 -10.38 -4.48 9.30
CA GLU A 56 -10.67 -5.25 8.11
C GLU A 56 -11.35 -4.50 6.96
N VAL A 57 -11.34 -5.17 5.80
CA VAL A 57 -12.10 -4.83 4.60
C VAL A 57 -13.04 -5.98 4.29
N LYS A 58 -14.35 -5.69 4.25
CA LYS A 58 -15.38 -6.64 3.82
C LYS A 58 -15.82 -6.35 2.41
N ARG A 59 -15.97 -7.42 1.62
CA ARG A 59 -16.45 -7.35 0.24
C ARG A 59 -17.45 -8.43 -0.07
N ILE A 60 -18.34 -8.15 -1.00
CA ILE A 60 -19.16 -9.14 -1.70
C ILE A 60 -18.41 -9.52 -2.98
N THR A 61 -18.05 -10.79 -3.09
CA THR A 61 -17.40 -11.36 -4.27
C THR A 61 -18.42 -11.62 -5.39
N ILE A 62 -17.92 -11.88 -6.60
CA ILE A 62 -18.76 -12.25 -7.77
C ILE A 62 -19.75 -13.40 -7.50
N ASN A 63 -19.40 -14.32 -6.60
CA ASN A 63 -20.25 -15.45 -6.24
C ASN A 63 -21.27 -15.09 -5.14
N ASN A 64 -21.53 -13.80 -4.92
CA ASN A 64 -22.36 -13.25 -3.84
C ASN A 64 -21.94 -13.68 -2.42
N LYS A 65 -20.68 -14.10 -2.24
CA LYS A 65 -20.14 -14.45 -0.93
C LYS A 65 -19.49 -13.25 -0.28
N VAL A 66 -19.82 -13.02 0.99
CA VAL A 66 -19.11 -12.07 1.84
C VAL A 66 -17.75 -12.65 2.21
N ASN A 67 -16.70 -11.87 2.01
CA ASN A 67 -15.33 -12.23 2.35
C ASN A 67 -14.68 -11.05 3.07
N GLN A 68 -13.86 -11.36 4.08
CA GLN A 68 -13.15 -10.39 4.88
C GLN A 68 -11.62 -10.53 4.72
N ILE A 69 -10.95 -9.39 4.67
CA ILE A 69 -9.49 -9.31 4.60
C ILE A 69 -9.04 -8.40 5.74
N LYS A 70 -8.22 -8.94 6.65
CA LYS A 70 -7.64 -8.14 7.74
C LYS A 70 -6.79 -7.00 7.17
N SER A 71 -6.92 -5.80 7.73
CA SER A 71 -6.14 -4.61 7.35
C SER A 71 -4.65 -4.89 7.41
N GLN A 72 -4.21 -5.64 8.43
CA GLN A 72 -2.82 -6.03 8.59
C GLN A 72 -2.27 -6.78 7.37
N THR A 73 -3.06 -7.70 6.80
CA THR A 73 -2.66 -8.43 5.59
C THR A 73 -2.58 -7.53 4.36
N ILE A 74 -3.42 -6.50 4.28
CA ILE A 74 -3.37 -5.50 3.20
C ILE A 74 -2.13 -4.61 3.35
N LYS A 75 -1.86 -4.14 4.59
CA LYS A 75 -0.68 -3.35 4.93
C LYS A 75 0.62 -4.10 4.67
N GLU A 76 0.68 -5.38 5.01
CA GLU A 76 1.83 -6.26 4.70
C GLU A 76 2.00 -6.46 3.19
N ALA A 77 0.92 -6.68 2.44
CA ALA A 77 1.00 -6.80 0.99
C ALA A 77 1.47 -5.49 0.33
N LEU A 78 0.99 -4.35 0.81
CA LEU A 78 1.44 -3.03 0.37
C LEU A 78 2.94 -2.82 0.65
N ARG A 79 3.41 -3.20 1.85
CA ARG A 79 4.84 -3.15 2.19
C ARG A 79 5.68 -3.89 1.14
N ILE A 80 5.30 -5.12 0.82
CA ILE A 80 6.04 -5.95 -0.13
C ILE A 80 6.06 -5.29 -1.51
N VAL A 81 4.96 -4.66 -1.95
CA VAL A 81 4.92 -3.91 -3.22
C VAL A 81 5.87 -2.73 -3.20
N ILE A 82 5.91 -1.96 -2.11
CA ILE A 82 6.81 -0.81 -1.96
C ILE A 82 8.28 -1.27 -1.95
N GLU A 83 8.62 -2.29 -1.17
CA GLU A 83 9.99 -2.78 -1.01
C GLU A 83 10.53 -3.45 -2.28
N LYS A 84 9.71 -4.27 -2.94
CA LYS A 84 10.13 -5.01 -4.15
C LYS A 84 9.91 -4.23 -5.44
N LYS A 85 9.12 -3.15 -5.40
CA LYS A 85 8.67 -2.33 -6.55
C LYS A 85 7.81 -3.07 -7.57
N SER A 86 7.85 -4.40 -7.62
CA SER A 86 7.03 -5.23 -8.50
C SER A 86 6.77 -6.58 -7.85
N VAL A 87 5.49 -6.98 -7.78
CA VAL A 87 5.05 -8.20 -7.10
C VAL A 87 3.92 -8.87 -7.88
N THR A 88 4.08 -10.15 -8.17
CA THR A 88 3.04 -10.93 -8.84
C THR A 88 1.92 -11.32 -7.86
N ARG A 89 0.69 -11.51 -8.39
CA ARG A 89 -0.42 -12.10 -7.62
C ARG A 89 -0.06 -13.47 -7.04
N LYS A 90 0.78 -14.23 -7.75
CA LYS A 90 1.27 -15.53 -7.27
C LYS A 90 2.14 -15.36 -6.02
N GLU A 91 3.07 -14.41 -6.00
CA GLU A 91 3.87 -14.13 -4.81
C GLU A 91 3.01 -13.68 -3.62
N ILE A 92 2.00 -12.84 -3.86
CA ILE A 92 1.03 -12.47 -2.81
C ILE A 92 0.29 -13.71 -2.29
N PHE A 93 -0.16 -14.59 -3.19
CA PHE A 93 -0.83 -15.83 -2.81
C PHE A 93 0.08 -16.75 -1.99
N ASP A 94 1.32 -16.95 -2.43
CA ASP A 94 2.30 -17.83 -1.79
C ASP A 94 2.72 -17.27 -0.41
N THR A 95 2.82 -15.95 -0.26
CA THR A 95 3.20 -15.30 1.00
C THR A 95 2.11 -15.40 2.06
N PHE A 96 0.85 -15.19 1.68
CA PHE A 96 -0.25 -15.10 2.64
C PHE A 96 -1.11 -16.37 2.72
N LEU A 97 -0.82 -17.41 1.92
CA LEU A 97 -1.53 -18.70 1.85
C LEU A 97 -3.07 -18.56 1.90
N ARG A 98 -3.61 -17.53 1.23
CA ARG A 98 -5.01 -17.11 1.40
C ARG A 98 -5.74 -17.03 0.08
N ARG A 99 -7.01 -17.44 0.11
CA ARG A 99 -8.01 -17.27 -0.97
C ARG A 99 -8.33 -15.80 -1.31
N ASN A 100 -7.59 -14.85 -0.73
CA ASN A 100 -7.85 -13.42 -0.79
C ASN A 100 -6.89 -12.68 -1.73
N SER A 101 -5.93 -13.35 -2.39
CA SER A 101 -4.95 -12.69 -3.28
C SER A 101 -5.62 -11.85 -4.37
N SER A 102 -6.74 -12.29 -4.94
CA SER A 102 -7.52 -11.49 -5.90
C SER A 102 -8.11 -10.23 -5.28
N GLY A 103 -8.50 -10.26 -4.00
CA GLY A 103 -9.05 -9.08 -3.31
C GLY A 103 -7.97 -8.10 -2.93
N ILE A 104 -6.84 -8.59 -2.43
CA ILE A 104 -5.66 -7.77 -2.12
C ILE A 104 -5.21 -7.03 -3.38
N VAL A 105 -5.05 -7.75 -4.51
CA VAL A 105 -4.65 -7.12 -5.77
C VAL A 105 -5.63 -6.04 -6.22
N LEU A 106 -6.94 -6.30 -6.12
CA LEU A 106 -7.95 -5.31 -6.49
C LEU A 106 -7.93 -4.08 -5.59
N ILE A 107 -7.78 -4.26 -4.27
CA ILE A 107 -7.73 -3.16 -3.30
C ILE A 107 -6.47 -2.32 -3.53
N LEU A 108 -5.30 -2.95 -3.67
CA LEU A 108 -4.04 -2.22 -3.84
C LEU A 108 -3.96 -1.50 -5.19
N ALA A 109 -4.64 -2.01 -6.23
CA ALA A 109 -4.71 -1.36 -7.53
C ALA A 109 -5.52 -0.04 -7.52
N GLU A 110 -6.24 0.26 -6.44
CA GLU A 110 -6.93 1.56 -6.25
C GLU A 110 -6.01 2.64 -5.68
N ILE A 111 -4.78 2.28 -5.25
CA ILE A 111 -3.80 3.23 -4.75
C ILE A 111 -3.16 3.94 -5.96
N PRO A 112 -3.12 5.29 -6.00
CA PRO A 112 -2.74 6.05 -7.20
C PRO A 112 -1.39 5.64 -7.81
N PHE A 113 -0.39 5.39 -6.97
CA PHE A 113 0.97 5.05 -7.38
C PHE A 113 1.21 3.53 -7.53
N ILE A 114 0.15 2.73 -7.66
CA ILE A 114 0.25 1.29 -7.92
C ILE A 114 -0.42 0.96 -9.25
N ARG A 115 0.39 0.52 -10.20
CA ARG A 115 -0.07 0.02 -11.49
C ARG A 115 -0.37 -1.47 -11.42
N LYS A 116 -1.56 -1.86 -11.85
CA LYS A 116 -1.92 -3.27 -12.07
C LYS A 116 -1.68 -3.65 -13.54
N ILE A 117 -0.87 -4.67 -13.76
CA ILE A 117 -0.58 -5.26 -15.07
C ILE A 117 -1.26 -6.63 -15.13
N ASP A 118 -2.11 -6.89 -16.14
CA ASP A 118 -2.90 -8.12 -16.22
C ASP A 118 -2.26 -9.26 -17.04
N GLN A 119 -1.23 -8.96 -17.84
CA GLN A 119 -0.57 -9.90 -18.75
C GLN A 119 0.96 -9.76 -18.72
N PRO A 120 1.75 -10.84 -18.85
CA PRO A 120 1.34 -12.26 -18.96
C PRO A 120 0.90 -12.87 -17.62
N LYS A 121 1.17 -12.17 -16.52
CA LYS A 121 0.78 -12.54 -15.16
C LYS A 121 0.28 -11.29 -14.46
N ILE A 122 -0.73 -11.45 -13.60
CA ILE A 122 -1.23 -10.33 -12.79
C ILE A 122 -0.12 -9.86 -11.85
N THR A 123 0.29 -8.61 -11.99
CA THR A 123 1.39 -7.98 -11.24
C THR A 123 0.98 -6.60 -10.74
N LEU A 124 1.39 -6.27 -9.53
CA LEU A 124 1.34 -4.91 -8.99
C LEU A 124 2.74 -4.31 -9.10
N GLU A 125 2.81 -3.11 -9.65
CA GLU A 125 4.06 -2.38 -9.84
C GLU A 125 3.95 -1.00 -9.22
N LEU A 126 4.97 -0.60 -8.48
CA LEU A 126 5.08 0.72 -7.88
C LEU A 126 5.48 1.73 -8.96
N ILE A 127 4.70 2.79 -9.11
CA ILE A 127 5.08 3.94 -9.92
C ILE A 127 5.93 4.85 -9.02
N GLU A 128 7.25 4.66 -9.05
CA GLU A 128 8.19 5.32 -8.13
C GLU A 128 8.02 6.84 -8.09
N GLU A 129 7.88 7.49 -9.25
CA GLU A 129 7.71 8.95 -9.31
C GLU A 129 6.46 9.45 -8.59
N GLU A 130 5.35 8.71 -8.66
CA GLU A 130 4.10 9.07 -8.01
C GLU A 130 4.15 8.77 -6.50
N TYR A 131 4.83 7.68 -6.13
CA TYR A 131 5.10 7.38 -4.74
C TYR A 131 5.99 8.45 -4.08
N GLU A 132 7.08 8.84 -4.72
CA GLU A 132 7.96 9.89 -4.18
C GLU A 132 7.26 11.26 -4.09
N LYS A 133 6.39 11.59 -5.07
CA LYS A 133 5.51 12.77 -4.99
C LYS A 133 4.57 12.68 -3.78
N PHE A 134 3.94 11.52 -3.57
CA PHE A 134 3.08 11.28 -2.41
C PHE A 134 3.85 11.47 -1.09
N ILE A 135 5.03 10.86 -0.95
CA ILE A 135 5.88 11.01 0.25
C ILE A 135 6.33 12.46 0.46
N SER A 136 6.69 13.16 -0.61
CA SER A 136 7.12 14.57 -0.55
C SER A 136 6.00 15.47 -0.02
N ASN A 137 4.77 15.24 -0.46
CA ASN A 137 3.59 15.97 0.04
C ASN A 137 3.35 15.69 1.54
N LEU A 138 3.63 14.48 2.02
CA LEU A 138 3.52 14.14 3.44
C LEU A 138 4.57 14.84 4.31
N LYS A 139 5.76 15.14 3.79
CA LYS A 139 6.83 15.84 4.53
C LYS A 139 6.57 17.35 4.68
N GLN A 140 5.67 17.92 3.87
CA GLN A 140 5.36 19.36 3.86
C GLN A 140 4.31 19.76 4.92
N HIS A 141 3.73 18.79 5.63
CA HIS A 141 2.73 18.96 6.69
C HIS A 141 3.19 18.36 8.01
#